data_AF-A0A2V5ZNY6-F1
#
_entry.id   AF-A0A2V5ZNY6-F1
#
_cell.length_a   1.000
_cell.length_b   1.000
_cell.length_c   1.000
_cell.angle_alpha   90.00
_cell.angle_beta   90.00
_cell.angle_gamma   90.00
#
_symmetry.space_group_name_H-M   'P 1'
#
loop_
_entity.id
_entity.type
_entity.pdbx_description
1 polymer ?
#
loop_
_entity_poly.entity_id
_entity_poly.type
_entity_poly.pdbx_seq_one_letter_code
_entity_poly.pdbx_strand_id
1 'polypeptide(L)'
;MSEPNTPMFNVQIDGVWHQFPKGTRVIEACEQAGSYVPRYCYHKKLSSPGNCRMCLIEMGFPRLGPDRKPELGAGGKPIINWIPRPQISCAQDVSEGMAVRTNSPLVKECQRGVMEFLLINHPLDCPICDQAGECRLQEFSVDFGNSKSRFLENKVKKPKNVVLGPRVTLDDERCILCSRCIRFCQEIAHDDVLGFVDRGSYTVLTAHPGKRLEDNYSLNTVDICPVGALTSTDFRFKMRVWFLKETKSICTSCATGCNTIIGTREDVIYRQTPRENDHVNSCWMCDYGRLNFKFLEAENRLLELQIRSNGKLVAADWPAAIAQAALQLKQVTANEIAIVASGRMTNEELWLTSQLAKSLGVQMIDIVPRREPGDDILLSEDRNPNTNGARLVLGSTSEPGAKLMAIAEAVKSGQIKALVMLKENTMHLGISVEQLAQLPVFIVMNILSNEATEKATVVLPACGFAEKHGSMINGKGRLQRLNRAVRPPGKARDDWEILRDLLQAVGGGDSLSSIDDVFRRISETIPHFAGLTLSKIGDLGVHILEMEELPPTHPSDEKAIEQAVAIQARRRAVGQQVHEARKALGVAID
;
A
#
# COMPACT_ATOMS: atom_id res chain seq x y z
N MET A 1 13.13 14.86 8.21
CA MET A 1 13.97 15.43 9.29
C MET A 1 13.82 16.93 9.18
N SER A 2 13.38 17.64 10.22
CA SER A 2 13.23 19.09 10.18
C SER A 2 14.57 19.74 9.86
N GLU A 3 14.61 20.58 8.82
CA GLU A 3 15.83 21.36 8.53
C GLU A 3 16.28 22.10 9.80
N PRO A 4 17.57 22.07 10.15
CA PRO A 4 18.10 22.51 11.44
C PRO A 4 17.98 24.02 11.72
N ASN A 5 17.16 24.77 10.99
CA ASN A 5 16.96 26.21 11.16
C ASN A 5 15.53 26.72 10.95
N THR A 6 14.50 25.84 10.93
CA THR A 6 13.12 26.30 10.77
C THR A 6 12.67 27.09 12.01
N PRO A 7 12.26 28.36 11.89
CA PRO A 7 11.77 29.15 13.03
C PRO A 7 10.58 28.46 13.71
N MET A 8 10.58 28.40 15.03
CA MET A 8 9.48 27.86 15.82
C MET A 8 8.52 28.98 16.25
N PHE A 9 7.22 28.73 16.14
CA PHE A 9 6.18 29.63 16.61
C PHE A 9 5.51 29.11 17.88
N ASN A 10 5.31 29.98 18.86
CA ASN A 10 4.52 29.69 20.05
C ASN A 10 3.04 29.83 19.72
N VAL A 11 2.28 28.75 19.88
CA VAL A 11 0.84 28.70 19.58
C VAL A 11 0.11 28.10 20.76
N GLN A 12 -1.00 28.71 21.16
CA GLN A 12 -1.89 28.16 22.17
C GLN A 12 -2.95 27.27 21.51
N ILE A 13 -3.00 25.99 21.88
CA ILE A 13 -4.08 25.07 21.49
C ILE A 13 -4.88 24.74 22.76
N ASP A 14 -6.18 25.09 22.76
CA ASP A 14 -7.11 24.82 23.86
C ASP A 14 -6.60 25.24 25.25
N GLY A 15 -5.89 26.39 25.29
CA GLY A 15 -5.34 26.98 26.52
C GLY A 15 -3.92 26.54 26.88
N VAL A 16 -3.35 25.56 26.17
CA VAL A 16 -1.99 25.04 26.37
C VAL A 16 -1.07 25.60 25.28
N TRP A 17 0.09 26.14 25.68
CA TRP A 17 1.06 26.68 24.74
C TRP A 17 2.03 25.60 24.26
N HIS A 18 2.23 25.53 22.95
CA HIS A 18 3.11 24.60 22.26
C HIS A 18 4.00 25.36 21.28
N GLN A 19 5.07 24.70 20.84
CA GLN A 19 5.94 25.22 19.78
C GLN A 19 5.81 24.36 18.54
N PHE A 20 5.60 25.01 17.40
CA PHE A 20 5.48 24.35 16.10
C PHE A 20 6.41 25.00 15.07
N PRO A 21 6.99 24.23 14.14
CA PRO A 21 7.75 24.80 13.04
C PRO A 21 6.88 25.73 12.18
N LYS A 22 7.46 26.84 11.71
CA LYS A 22 6.86 27.72 10.70
C LYS A 22 6.42 26.89 9.49
N GLY A 23 5.21 27.14 8.99
CA GLY A 23 4.62 26.39 7.87
C GLY A 23 3.77 25.18 8.29
N THR A 24 3.76 24.82 9.59
CA THR A 24 2.83 23.79 10.09
C THR A 24 1.38 24.26 9.94
N ARG A 25 0.50 23.44 9.37
CA ARG A 25 -0.92 23.80 9.28
C ARG A 25 -1.57 23.74 10.65
N VAL A 26 -2.52 24.64 10.92
CA VAL A 26 -3.22 24.68 12.22
C VAL A 26 -3.89 23.35 12.54
N ILE A 27 -4.45 22.65 11.55
CA ILE A 27 -5.06 21.32 11.75
C ILE A 27 -4.05 20.25 12.21
N GLU A 28 -2.82 20.31 11.71
CA GLU A 28 -1.73 19.40 12.07
C GLU A 28 -1.16 19.76 13.43
N ALA A 29 -1.03 21.05 13.73
CA ALA A 29 -0.63 21.54 15.05
C ALA A 29 -1.62 21.11 16.15
N CYS A 30 -2.93 21.16 15.87
CA CYS A 30 -3.95 20.63 16.77
C CYS A 30 -3.74 19.12 17.01
N GLU A 31 -3.51 18.35 15.95
CA GLU A 31 -3.29 16.90 16.05
C GLU A 31 -2.03 16.54 16.84
N GLN A 32 -0.91 17.26 16.62
CA GLN A 32 0.32 17.13 17.40
C GLN A 32 0.14 17.50 18.88
N ALA A 33 -0.77 18.44 19.18
CA ALA A 33 -1.16 18.80 20.55
C ALA A 33 -2.20 17.84 21.16
N GLY A 34 -2.59 16.77 20.46
CA GLY A 34 -3.57 15.79 20.93
C GLY A 34 -5.04 16.20 20.77
N SER A 35 -5.32 17.27 19.99
CA SER A 35 -6.67 17.79 19.74
C SER A 35 -7.13 17.48 18.32
N TYR A 36 -8.13 16.61 18.18
CA TYR A 36 -8.66 16.16 16.88
C TYR A 36 -9.69 17.14 16.30
N VAL A 37 -9.42 17.73 15.14
CA VAL A 37 -10.35 18.67 14.44
C VAL A 37 -11.02 17.99 13.23
N PRO A 38 -12.33 17.67 13.24
CA PRO A 38 -12.98 16.86 12.20
C PRO A 38 -12.82 17.42 10.78
N ARG A 39 -12.65 16.55 9.77
CA ARG A 39 -12.31 16.94 8.40
C ARG A 39 -12.85 16.00 7.31
N TYR A 40 -13.31 16.56 6.19
CA TYR A 40 -13.69 15.78 5.00
C TYR A 40 -12.83 16.06 3.77
N CYS A 41 -12.58 17.32 3.41
CA CYS A 41 -11.82 17.62 2.20
C CYS A 41 -10.32 17.54 2.43
N TYR A 42 -9.85 17.97 3.61
CA TYR A 42 -8.43 17.92 3.95
C TYR A 42 -7.93 16.47 3.98
N HIS A 43 -6.81 16.23 3.32
CA HIS A 43 -6.04 14.99 3.36
C HIS A 43 -4.57 15.42 3.41
N LYS A 44 -3.77 14.84 4.30
CA LYS A 44 -2.40 15.30 4.57
C LYS A 44 -1.45 15.24 3.38
N LYS A 45 -1.73 14.35 2.41
CA LYS A 45 -0.95 14.20 1.17
C LYS A 45 -1.60 14.85 -0.06
N LEU A 46 -2.56 15.76 0.12
CA LEU A 46 -3.19 16.52 -0.96
C LEU A 46 -3.29 18.02 -0.61
N SER A 47 -3.45 18.86 -1.62
CA SER A 47 -3.69 20.30 -1.43
C SER A 47 -4.96 20.56 -0.60
N SER A 48 -5.07 21.71 0.07
CA SER A 48 -6.22 22.00 0.93
C SER A 48 -7.22 22.93 0.23
N PRO A 49 -8.42 22.45 -0.15
CA PRO A 49 -9.41 23.28 -0.86
C PRO A 49 -10.28 24.10 0.10
N GLY A 50 -10.36 23.74 1.38
CA GLY A 50 -11.22 24.39 2.36
C GLY A 50 -12.72 24.33 2.06
N ASN A 51 -13.20 23.47 1.16
CA ASN A 51 -14.58 23.52 0.66
C ASN A 51 -15.64 22.87 1.57
N CYS A 52 -15.26 21.91 2.43
CA CYS A 52 -16.23 21.19 3.30
C CYS A 52 -16.57 21.90 4.61
N ARG A 53 -15.72 22.83 5.08
CA ARG A 53 -15.89 23.61 6.33
C ARG A 53 -16.03 22.80 7.64
N MET A 54 -15.85 21.48 7.65
CA MET A 54 -15.94 20.68 8.89
C MET A 54 -14.86 21.04 9.93
N CYS A 55 -13.73 21.58 9.47
CA CYS A 55 -12.56 21.93 10.27
C CYS A 55 -12.61 23.35 10.88
N LEU A 56 -13.81 23.92 11.06
CA LEU A 56 -13.95 25.26 11.62
C LEU A 56 -13.49 25.28 13.09
N ILE A 57 -12.69 26.27 13.44
CA ILE A 57 -12.14 26.50 14.79
C ILE A 57 -12.32 27.96 15.21
N GLU A 58 -12.27 28.23 16.51
CA GLU A 58 -12.08 29.58 17.03
C GLU A 58 -10.59 29.92 16.99
N MET A 59 -10.26 31.07 16.42
CA MET A 59 -8.88 31.55 16.30
C MET A 59 -8.77 32.95 16.88
N GLY A 60 -7.65 33.24 17.53
CA GLY A 60 -7.37 34.54 18.11
C GLY A 60 -5.89 34.84 18.13
N PHE A 61 -5.59 36.10 18.45
CA PHE A 61 -4.23 36.60 18.59
C PHE A 61 -4.09 37.37 19.90
N PRO A 62 -2.86 37.57 20.41
CA PRO A 62 -2.65 38.36 21.60
C PRO A 62 -3.17 39.78 21.39
N ARG A 63 -3.94 40.29 22.35
CA ARG A 63 -4.34 41.69 22.39
C ARG A 63 -3.09 42.53 22.60
N LEU A 64 -2.89 43.51 21.71
CA LEU A 64 -1.75 44.42 21.78
C LEU A 64 -2.16 45.70 22.50
N GLY A 65 -1.33 46.13 23.46
CA GLY A 65 -1.47 47.42 24.11
C GLY A 65 -0.95 48.57 23.24
N PRO A 66 -1.01 49.82 23.73
CA PRO A 66 -0.52 51.01 23.01
C PRO A 66 0.96 50.94 22.60
N ASP A 67 1.77 50.19 23.34
CA ASP A 67 3.20 49.97 23.10
C ASP A 67 3.48 48.84 22.09
N ARG A 68 2.44 48.29 21.46
CA ARG A 68 2.48 47.12 20.56
C ARG A 68 3.00 45.84 21.21
N LYS A 69 2.98 45.74 22.54
CA LYS A 69 3.29 44.50 23.26
C LYS A 69 2.01 43.76 23.66
N PRO A 70 2.04 42.42 23.79
CA PRO A 70 0.91 41.66 24.29
C PRO A 70 0.51 42.09 25.70
N GLU A 71 -0.77 42.41 25.89
CA GLU A 71 -1.34 42.61 27.22
C GLU A 71 -1.35 41.26 27.96
N LEU A 72 -0.76 41.23 29.16
CA LEU A 72 -0.67 40.02 29.98
C LEU A 72 -1.81 39.99 31.00
N GLY A 73 -2.47 38.83 31.11
CA GLY A 73 -3.49 38.58 32.13
C GLY A 73 -2.87 38.20 33.49
N ALA A 74 -3.73 37.91 34.47
CA ALA A 74 -3.36 37.62 35.86
C ALA A 74 -2.36 36.45 36.06
N GLY A 75 -2.13 35.61 35.03
CA GLY A 75 -1.17 34.50 35.05
C GLY A 75 0.08 34.71 34.20
N GLY A 76 0.40 35.95 33.80
CA GLY A 76 1.55 36.25 32.94
C GLY A 76 1.41 35.75 31.50
N LYS A 77 0.24 35.21 31.13
CA LYS A 77 -0.08 34.75 29.77
C LYS A 77 -0.77 35.87 28.99
N PRO A 78 -0.58 35.96 27.66
CA PRO A 78 -1.25 36.96 26.83
C PRO A 78 -2.78 36.84 26.88
N ILE A 79 -3.46 37.98 26.96
CA ILE A 79 -4.91 38.07 26.78
C ILE A 79 -5.19 37.89 25.29
N ILE A 80 -6.00 36.90 24.92
CA ILE A 80 -6.33 36.62 23.53
C ILE A 80 -7.55 37.42 23.08
N ASN A 81 -7.41 38.14 21.97
CA ASN A 81 -8.52 38.72 21.22
C ASN A 81 -9.01 37.71 20.19
N TRP A 82 -10.18 37.11 20.43
CA TRP A 82 -10.77 36.09 19.56
C TRP A 82 -11.42 36.74 18.33
N ILE A 83 -11.19 36.16 17.15
CA ILE A 83 -11.81 36.60 15.91
C ILE A 83 -13.31 36.23 15.96
N PRO A 84 -14.24 37.16 15.71
CA PRO A 84 -15.68 36.89 15.83
C PRO A 84 -16.22 35.79 14.91
N ARG A 85 -15.50 35.45 13.85
CA ARG A 85 -15.89 34.42 12.88
C ARG A 85 -14.96 33.21 12.97
N PRO A 86 -15.51 31.98 12.90
CA PRO A 86 -14.69 30.78 12.92
C PRO A 86 -13.81 30.71 11.67
N GLN A 87 -12.61 30.14 11.83
CA GLN A 87 -11.60 30.02 10.77
C GLN A 87 -11.42 28.55 10.38
N ILE A 88 -11.01 28.29 9.13
CA ILE A 88 -10.67 26.92 8.71
C ILE A 88 -9.27 26.54 9.16
N SER A 89 -9.13 25.47 9.93
CA SER A 89 -7.79 25.02 10.39
C SER A 89 -6.96 24.35 9.30
N CYS A 90 -7.61 23.86 8.23
CA CYS A 90 -6.94 23.04 7.22
C CYS A 90 -6.14 23.82 6.15
N ALA A 91 -6.32 25.14 6.06
CA ALA A 91 -5.67 25.97 5.03
C ALA A 91 -4.91 27.16 5.62
N GLN A 92 -4.88 27.27 6.95
CA GLN A 92 -4.14 28.30 7.66
C GLN A 92 -2.90 27.67 8.28
N ASP A 93 -1.76 28.34 8.13
CA ASP A 93 -0.52 27.98 8.82
C ASP A 93 -0.47 28.65 10.20
N VAL A 94 0.25 28.01 11.12
CA VAL A 94 0.53 28.57 12.43
C VAL A 94 1.36 29.85 12.32
N SER A 95 1.15 30.76 13.27
CA SER A 95 1.91 32.00 13.39
C SER A 95 2.16 32.34 14.86
N GLU A 96 3.20 33.12 15.13
CA GLU A 96 3.58 33.49 16.49
C GLU A 96 2.41 34.10 17.30
N GLY A 97 2.24 33.61 18.51
CA GLY A 97 1.21 34.07 19.45
C GLY A 97 -0.21 33.61 19.11
N MET A 98 -0.43 32.88 18.01
CA MET A 98 -1.76 32.40 17.61
C MET A 98 -2.37 31.56 18.74
N ALA A 99 -3.67 31.72 18.96
CA ALA A 99 -4.44 30.91 19.89
C ALA A 99 -5.63 30.26 19.16
N VAL A 100 -5.90 29.00 19.50
CA VAL A 100 -6.92 28.16 18.87
C VAL A 100 -7.77 27.51 19.94
N ARG A 101 -9.08 27.48 19.72
CA ARG A 101 -10.04 26.65 20.48
C ARG A 101 -10.73 25.69 19.53
N THR A 102 -10.68 24.39 19.86
CA THR A 102 -11.23 23.32 19.02
C THR A 102 -12.59 22.80 19.54
N ASN A 103 -12.98 23.16 20.76
CA ASN A 103 -14.19 22.61 21.41
C ASN A 103 -15.19 23.65 21.93
N SER A 104 -15.00 24.93 21.59
CA SER A 104 -15.85 26.02 22.08
C SER A 104 -17.32 25.86 21.66
N PRO A 105 -18.27 26.56 22.32
CA PRO A 105 -19.67 26.54 21.90
C PRO A 105 -19.87 26.90 20.43
N LEU A 106 -19.17 27.94 19.92
CA LEU A 106 -19.22 28.34 18.52
C LEU A 106 -18.74 27.23 17.58
N VAL A 107 -17.63 26.57 17.92
CA VAL A 107 -17.08 25.48 17.08
C VAL A 107 -18.04 24.31 17.01
N LYS A 108 -18.61 23.89 18.15
CA LYS A 108 -19.60 22.81 18.21
C LYS A 108 -20.86 23.15 17.41
N GLU A 109 -21.32 24.40 17.47
CA GLU A 109 -22.45 24.87 16.66
C GLU A 109 -22.13 24.81 15.15
N CYS A 110 -20.94 25.27 14.75
CA CYS A 110 -20.49 25.22 13.36
C CYS A 110 -20.40 23.78 12.84
N GLN A 111 -19.84 22.86 13.63
CA GLN A 111 -19.75 21.44 13.27
C GLN A 111 -21.14 20.82 13.05
N ARG A 112 -22.09 21.06 13.97
CA ARG A 112 -23.49 20.60 13.81
C ARG A 112 -24.14 21.19 12.57
N GLY A 113 -23.94 22.47 12.30
CA GLY A 113 -24.48 23.14 11.11
C GLY A 113 -23.91 22.55 9.81
N VAL A 114 -22.59 22.34 9.75
CA VAL A 114 -21.93 21.71 8.59
C VAL A 114 -22.45 20.28 8.40
N MET A 115 -22.56 19.49 9.46
CA MET A 115 -23.12 18.14 9.38
C MET A 115 -24.56 18.14 8.86
N GLU A 116 -25.39 19.07 9.33
CA GLU A 116 -26.75 19.22 8.83
C GLU A 116 -26.76 19.52 7.33
N PHE A 117 -25.97 20.50 6.86
CA PHE A 117 -25.87 20.82 5.42
C PHE A 117 -25.40 19.65 4.56
N LEU A 118 -24.43 18.86 5.04
CA LEU A 118 -23.95 17.67 4.33
C LEU A 118 -25.03 16.60 4.22
N LEU A 119 -25.88 16.46 5.24
CA LEU A 119 -26.93 15.44 5.30
C LEU A 119 -28.23 15.86 4.60
N ILE A 120 -28.41 17.14 4.22
CA ILE A 120 -29.62 17.62 3.55
C ILE A 120 -29.94 16.80 2.30
N ASN A 121 -28.98 16.66 1.38
CA ASN A 121 -29.17 15.92 0.12
C ASN A 121 -28.55 14.51 0.14
N HIS A 122 -27.81 14.15 1.18
CA HIS A 122 -27.25 12.80 1.29
C HIS A 122 -28.38 11.75 1.42
N PRO A 123 -28.35 10.64 0.66
CA PRO A 123 -29.40 9.64 0.63
C PRO A 123 -29.40 8.78 1.90
N LEU A 124 -30.54 8.16 2.19
CA LEU A 124 -30.69 7.19 3.29
C LEU A 124 -30.22 5.79 2.85
N ASP A 125 -29.05 5.72 2.24
CA ASP A 125 -28.50 4.52 1.62
C ASP A 125 -27.66 3.67 2.60
N CYS A 126 -27.45 4.10 3.85
CA CYS A 126 -26.52 3.44 4.78
C CYS A 126 -26.66 1.91 4.85
N PRO A 127 -27.86 1.29 4.83
CA PRO A 127 -27.98 -0.17 4.86
C PRO A 127 -27.40 -0.88 3.62
N ILE A 128 -27.49 -0.23 2.45
CA ILE A 128 -27.02 -0.77 1.16
C ILE A 128 -25.64 -0.25 0.78
N CYS A 129 -25.17 0.83 1.39
CA CYS A 129 -23.88 1.46 1.13
C CYS A 129 -22.73 0.52 1.54
N ASP A 130 -21.74 0.37 0.65
CA ASP A 130 -20.59 -0.50 0.89
C ASP A 130 -19.61 0.07 1.93
N GLN A 131 -19.51 1.40 1.98
CA GLN A 131 -18.69 2.14 2.95
C GLN A 131 -19.29 2.12 4.37
N ALA A 132 -20.50 1.59 4.57
CA ALA A 132 -21.11 1.54 5.89
C ALA A 132 -20.19 0.80 6.86
N GLY A 133 -20.00 1.36 8.06
CA GLY A 133 -19.06 0.82 9.06
C GLY A 133 -17.63 1.35 8.98
N GLU A 134 -17.25 1.95 7.86
CA GLU A 134 -15.98 2.68 7.70
C GLU A 134 -16.21 4.05 7.02
N CYS A 135 -17.43 4.60 7.18
CA CYS A 135 -17.82 5.87 6.58
C CYS A 135 -17.60 7.01 7.58
N ARG A 136 -16.70 7.95 7.25
CA ARG A 136 -16.45 9.13 8.08
C ARG A 136 -17.67 10.04 8.21
N LEU A 137 -18.56 10.07 7.21
CA LEU A 137 -19.81 10.82 7.32
C LEU A 137 -20.75 10.22 8.37
N GLN A 138 -20.81 8.89 8.44
CA GLN A 138 -21.59 8.18 9.46
C GLN A 138 -21.03 8.44 10.86
N GLU A 139 -19.72 8.24 11.05
CA GLU A 139 -19.04 8.48 12.33
C GLU A 139 -19.25 9.92 12.82
N PHE A 140 -18.93 10.92 11.98
CA PHE A 140 -19.04 12.31 12.40
C PHE A 140 -20.48 12.79 12.56
N SER A 141 -21.46 12.14 11.91
CA SER A 141 -22.86 12.42 12.20
C SER A 141 -23.24 12.03 13.63
N VAL A 142 -22.63 10.97 14.17
CA VAL A 142 -22.83 10.55 15.56
C VAL A 142 -22.04 11.46 16.51
N ASP A 143 -20.78 11.74 16.20
CA ASP A 143 -19.88 12.46 17.10
C ASP A 143 -20.12 13.97 17.15
N PHE A 144 -20.46 14.57 16.01
CA PHE A 144 -20.50 16.03 15.82
C PHE A 144 -21.84 16.55 15.27
N GLY A 145 -22.74 15.65 14.87
CA GLY A 145 -24.04 15.99 14.29
C GLY A 145 -25.16 16.22 15.31
N ASN A 146 -26.37 16.43 14.79
CA ASN A 146 -27.61 16.45 15.57
C ASN A 146 -28.30 15.08 15.48
N SER A 147 -29.06 14.71 16.51
CA SER A 147 -29.81 13.44 16.54
C SER A 147 -31.08 13.43 15.68
N LYS A 148 -31.54 14.60 15.21
CA LYS A 148 -32.76 14.76 14.40
C LYS A 148 -32.49 15.66 13.20
N SER A 149 -33.04 15.27 12.05
CA SER A 149 -33.11 16.14 10.86
C SER A 149 -34.26 17.12 10.99
N ARG A 150 -34.06 18.36 10.52
CA ARG A 150 -35.11 19.36 10.33
C ARG A 150 -35.52 19.52 8.86
N PHE A 151 -34.82 18.83 7.94
CA PHE A 151 -35.10 18.88 6.52
C PHE A 151 -36.29 17.98 6.18
N LEU A 152 -37.38 18.59 5.71
CA LEU A 152 -38.66 17.93 5.39
C LEU A 152 -38.93 17.83 3.89
N GLU A 153 -38.07 18.43 3.07
CA GLU A 153 -38.26 18.52 1.62
C GLU A 153 -37.73 17.28 0.88
N ASN A 154 -38.01 17.21 -0.41
CA ASN A 154 -37.41 16.21 -1.29
C ASN A 154 -35.91 16.46 -1.48
N LYS A 155 -35.11 15.41 -1.27
CA LYS A 155 -33.67 15.42 -1.53
C LYS A 155 -33.39 15.48 -3.03
N VAL A 156 -32.35 16.21 -3.41
CA VAL A 156 -31.87 16.23 -4.80
C VAL A 156 -31.33 14.84 -5.16
N LYS A 157 -31.90 14.25 -6.21
CA LYS A 157 -31.44 12.97 -6.76
C LYS A 157 -30.30 13.18 -7.76
N LYS A 158 -29.37 12.25 -7.79
CA LYS A 158 -28.17 12.27 -8.65
C LYS A 158 -27.92 10.88 -9.23
N PRO A 159 -27.08 10.74 -10.27
CA PRO A 159 -26.77 9.44 -10.84
C PRO A 159 -26.22 8.45 -9.82
N LYS A 160 -26.65 7.19 -9.94
CA LYS A 160 -26.19 6.04 -9.14
C LYS A 160 -25.68 4.95 -10.07
N ASN A 161 -24.78 4.10 -9.58
CA ASN A 161 -24.16 3.02 -10.35
C ASN A 161 -23.49 3.48 -11.66
N VAL A 162 -22.85 4.66 -11.64
CA VAL A 162 -22.11 5.18 -12.81
C VAL A 162 -20.74 4.52 -12.86
N VAL A 163 -20.44 3.85 -13.97
CA VAL A 163 -19.13 3.23 -14.20
C VAL A 163 -18.15 4.31 -14.67
N LEU A 164 -17.30 4.80 -13.77
CA LEU A 164 -16.27 5.80 -14.13
C LEU A 164 -15.08 5.17 -14.85
N GLY A 165 -14.83 3.89 -14.59
CA GLY A 165 -13.74 3.11 -15.16
C GLY A 165 -13.90 1.62 -14.83
N PRO A 166 -12.94 0.78 -15.21
CA PRO A 166 -13.02 -0.67 -15.04
C PRO A 166 -13.07 -1.11 -13.56
N ARG A 167 -12.56 -0.27 -12.64
CA ARG A 167 -12.36 -0.62 -11.23
C ARG A 167 -13.18 0.21 -10.24
N VAL A 168 -13.76 1.34 -10.67
CA VAL A 168 -14.44 2.29 -9.77
C VAL A 168 -15.86 2.56 -10.25
N THR A 169 -16.82 2.38 -9.32
CA THR A 169 -18.24 2.70 -9.52
C THR A 169 -18.64 3.88 -8.63
N LEU A 170 -19.34 4.86 -9.22
CA LEU A 170 -19.82 6.09 -8.57
C LEU A 170 -21.32 6.02 -8.26
N ASP A 171 -21.64 6.26 -7.00
CA ASP A 171 -22.98 6.64 -6.52
C ASP A 171 -22.96 8.11 -6.09
N ASP A 172 -23.22 9.03 -7.03
CA ASP A 172 -22.99 10.47 -6.82
C ASP A 172 -23.94 11.10 -5.79
N GLU A 173 -25.11 10.50 -5.54
CA GLU A 173 -25.99 10.92 -4.44
C GLU A 173 -25.27 10.89 -3.08
N ARG A 174 -24.32 9.97 -2.91
CA ARG A 174 -23.54 9.86 -1.67
C ARG A 174 -22.38 10.85 -1.61
N CYS A 175 -22.02 11.47 -2.74
CA CYS A 175 -20.88 12.39 -2.83
C CYS A 175 -21.16 13.68 -2.06
N ILE A 176 -20.23 14.05 -1.19
CA ILE A 176 -20.27 15.31 -0.41
C ILE A 176 -19.42 16.43 -1.02
N LEU A 177 -19.02 16.28 -2.29
CA LEU A 177 -18.28 17.29 -3.06
C LEU A 177 -16.97 17.76 -2.40
N CYS A 178 -16.29 16.88 -1.65
CA CYS A 178 -15.07 17.23 -0.93
C CYS A 178 -13.81 17.38 -1.83
N SER A 179 -13.95 17.06 -3.12
CA SER A 179 -12.90 17.13 -4.17
C SER A 179 -11.64 16.30 -3.94
N ARG A 180 -11.61 15.35 -2.99
CA ARG A 180 -10.41 14.52 -2.75
C ARG A 180 -10.02 13.69 -3.96
N CYS A 181 -10.98 13.04 -4.61
CA CYS A 181 -10.74 12.24 -5.81
C CYS A 181 -10.19 13.08 -6.97
N ILE A 182 -10.79 14.24 -7.24
CA ILE A 182 -10.33 15.18 -8.28
C ILE A 182 -8.88 15.61 -8.02
N ARG A 183 -8.57 16.04 -6.79
CA ARG A 183 -7.22 16.45 -6.42
C ARG A 183 -6.22 15.31 -6.50
N PHE A 184 -6.60 14.11 -6.09
CA PHE A 184 -5.74 12.93 -6.24
C PHE A 184 -5.39 12.66 -7.70
N CYS A 185 -6.40 12.67 -8.58
CA CYS A 185 -6.23 12.50 -10.02
C CYS A 185 -5.26 13.54 -10.60
N GLN A 186 -5.38 14.81 -10.21
CA GLN A 186 -4.53 15.91 -10.69
C GLN A 186 -3.12 15.91 -10.09
N GLU A 187 -3.01 15.73 -8.78
CA GLU A 187 -1.79 16.00 -8.01
C GLU A 187 -0.90 14.77 -7.87
N ILE A 188 -1.47 13.57 -7.83
CA ILE A 188 -0.76 12.33 -7.53
C ILE A 188 -0.75 11.38 -8.73
N ALA A 189 -1.92 11.05 -9.29
CA ALA A 189 -2.00 10.15 -10.43
C ALA A 189 -1.54 10.80 -11.75
N HIS A 190 -1.44 12.14 -11.76
CA HIS A 190 -1.11 12.95 -12.93
C HIS A 190 -2.02 12.67 -14.15
N ASP A 191 -3.28 12.29 -13.89
CA ASP A 191 -4.31 12.06 -14.88
C ASP A 191 -5.60 12.78 -14.48
N ASP A 192 -5.78 14.00 -15.01
CA ASP A 192 -6.93 14.87 -14.73
C ASP A 192 -8.20 14.34 -15.42
N VAL A 193 -8.82 13.32 -14.83
CA VAL A 193 -10.00 12.62 -15.36
C VAL A 193 -11.30 13.14 -14.76
N LEU A 194 -11.30 13.47 -13.46
CA LEU A 194 -12.52 13.77 -12.71
C LEU A 194 -12.73 15.26 -12.54
N GLY A 195 -13.99 15.71 -12.63
CA GLY A 195 -14.38 17.10 -12.42
C GLY A 195 -15.76 17.23 -11.81
N PHE A 196 -16.07 18.43 -11.32
CA PHE A 196 -17.44 18.82 -11.00
C PHE A 196 -18.07 19.55 -12.19
N VAL A 197 -19.30 19.20 -12.50
CA VAL A 197 -20.15 19.93 -13.45
C VAL A 197 -21.40 20.44 -12.75
N ASP A 198 -22.13 21.34 -13.40
CA ASP A 198 -23.25 22.09 -12.84
C ASP A 198 -22.85 23.01 -11.66
N ARG A 199 -23.85 23.61 -10.99
CA ARG A 199 -23.64 24.55 -9.88
C ARG A 199 -24.67 24.35 -8.76
N GLY A 200 -24.31 24.79 -7.55
CA GLY A 200 -25.19 24.72 -6.38
C GLY A 200 -25.50 23.28 -5.97
N SER A 201 -26.72 23.02 -5.53
CA SER A 201 -27.15 21.69 -5.06
C SER A 201 -27.20 20.62 -6.16
N TYR A 202 -27.20 21.04 -7.43
CA TYR A 202 -27.18 20.14 -8.60
C TYR A 202 -25.77 19.75 -9.04
N THR A 203 -24.72 20.26 -8.39
CA THR A 203 -23.33 19.90 -8.73
C THR A 203 -23.12 18.40 -8.65
N VAL A 204 -22.59 17.78 -9.71
CA VAL A 204 -22.29 16.34 -9.78
C VAL A 204 -20.81 16.07 -10.05
N LEU A 205 -20.30 14.96 -9.51
CA LEU A 205 -18.98 14.43 -9.89
C LEU A 205 -19.12 13.61 -11.18
N THR A 206 -18.24 13.84 -12.15
CA THR A 206 -18.19 13.07 -13.39
C THR A 206 -16.76 12.95 -13.91
N ALA A 207 -16.53 12.02 -14.84
CA ALA A 207 -15.36 12.06 -15.70
C ALA A 207 -15.52 13.14 -16.79
N HIS A 208 -14.41 13.74 -17.22
CA HIS A 208 -14.39 14.66 -18.37
C HIS A 208 -14.81 13.94 -19.66
N PRO A 209 -15.41 14.66 -20.64
CA PRO A 209 -15.83 14.06 -21.90
C PRO A 209 -14.69 13.29 -22.58
N GLY A 210 -14.96 12.03 -22.95
CA GLY A 210 -13.98 11.15 -23.60
C GLY A 210 -12.93 10.54 -22.67
N LYS A 211 -12.95 10.83 -21.36
CA LYS A 211 -12.05 10.24 -20.37
C LYS A 211 -12.75 9.19 -19.51
N ARG A 212 -11.97 8.23 -19.01
CA ARG A 212 -12.40 7.20 -18.05
C ARG A 212 -11.33 7.06 -16.98
N LEU A 213 -11.75 6.72 -15.76
CA LEU A 213 -10.86 6.55 -14.62
C LEU A 213 -10.16 5.18 -14.71
N GLU A 214 -9.15 5.12 -15.56
CA GLU A 214 -8.48 3.89 -16.00
C GLU A 214 -7.00 3.80 -15.60
N ASP A 215 -6.47 4.88 -15.01
CA ASP A 215 -5.10 4.94 -14.52
C ASP A 215 -4.81 3.85 -13.47
N ASN A 216 -3.55 3.44 -13.36
CA ASN A 216 -3.12 2.37 -12.46
C ASN A 216 -3.16 2.75 -10.97
N TYR A 217 -3.79 3.86 -10.60
CA TYR A 217 -3.96 4.33 -9.23
C TYR A 217 -5.42 4.68 -8.90
N SER A 218 -6.37 4.35 -9.79
CA SER A 218 -7.78 4.71 -9.67
C SER A 218 -8.42 4.29 -8.33
N LEU A 219 -8.04 3.14 -7.76
CA LEU A 219 -8.64 2.65 -6.51
C LEU A 219 -8.19 3.44 -5.27
N ASN A 220 -7.13 4.25 -5.35
CA ASN A 220 -6.82 5.19 -4.27
C ASN A 220 -7.91 6.26 -4.12
N THR A 221 -8.69 6.53 -5.18
CA THR A 221 -9.85 7.42 -5.08
C THR A 221 -10.96 6.83 -4.20
N VAL A 222 -11.06 5.50 -4.12
CA VAL A 222 -11.97 4.78 -3.21
C VAL A 222 -11.47 4.93 -1.78
N ASP A 223 -10.18 4.69 -1.53
CA ASP A 223 -9.59 4.77 -0.17
C ASP A 223 -9.74 6.17 0.46
N ILE A 224 -9.53 7.23 -0.33
CA ILE A 224 -9.60 8.61 0.18
C ILE A 224 -11.02 9.17 0.25
N CYS A 225 -11.99 8.52 -0.39
CA CYS A 225 -13.37 8.97 -0.41
C CYS A 225 -13.97 8.81 1.00
N PRO A 226 -14.34 9.89 1.70
CA PRO A 226 -14.81 9.80 3.08
C PRO A 226 -16.23 9.21 3.23
N VAL A 227 -16.86 8.88 2.11
CA VAL A 227 -18.25 8.46 1.94
C VAL A 227 -18.31 7.33 0.92
N GLY A 228 -19.40 6.57 0.85
CA GLY A 228 -19.55 5.49 -0.13
C GLY A 228 -19.95 5.94 -1.53
N ALA A 229 -19.42 7.08 -1.99
CA ALA A 229 -19.68 7.59 -3.34
C ALA A 229 -18.82 6.87 -4.38
N LEU A 230 -17.51 6.80 -4.17
CA LEU A 230 -16.61 6.00 -5.00
C LEU A 230 -16.37 4.66 -4.30
N THR A 231 -16.67 3.57 -4.99
CA THR A 231 -16.54 2.21 -4.46
C THR A 231 -15.78 1.33 -5.44
N SER A 232 -15.02 0.37 -4.92
CA SER A 232 -14.35 -0.63 -5.75
C SER A 232 -15.39 -1.51 -6.40
N THR A 233 -15.41 -1.57 -7.74
CA THR A 233 -16.29 -2.46 -8.50
C THR A 233 -16.06 -3.92 -8.12
N ASP A 234 -14.83 -4.29 -7.73
CA ASP A 234 -14.51 -5.65 -7.32
C ASP A 234 -14.99 -5.98 -5.91
N PHE A 235 -14.98 -5.05 -4.95
CA PHE A 235 -15.33 -5.36 -3.55
C PHE A 235 -16.81 -5.09 -3.23
N ARG A 236 -17.42 -4.12 -3.91
CA ARG A 236 -18.78 -3.65 -3.69
C ARG A 236 -19.76 -4.80 -3.52
N PHE A 237 -20.48 -4.80 -2.39
CA PHE A 237 -21.54 -5.76 -2.03
C PHE A 237 -21.07 -7.21 -1.78
N LYS A 238 -19.76 -7.50 -1.80
CA LYS A 238 -19.26 -8.84 -1.47
C LYS A 238 -19.19 -9.09 0.03
N MET A 239 -18.84 -8.08 0.83
CA MET A 239 -18.67 -8.24 2.28
C MET A 239 -18.85 -6.90 3.00
N ARG A 240 -19.25 -6.94 4.28
CA ARG A 240 -19.19 -5.76 5.17
C ARG A 240 -17.88 -5.75 5.94
N VAL A 241 -17.32 -4.57 6.12
CA VAL A 241 -15.96 -4.39 6.64
C VAL A 241 -15.79 -4.84 8.09
N TRP A 242 -16.83 -4.73 8.92
CA TRP A 242 -16.81 -5.24 10.30
C TRP A 242 -16.78 -6.76 10.41
N PHE A 243 -17.00 -7.50 9.30
CA PHE A 243 -16.80 -8.96 9.27
C PHE A 243 -15.40 -9.35 8.80
N LEU A 244 -14.60 -8.42 8.28
CA LEU A 244 -13.28 -8.72 7.79
C LEU A 244 -12.29 -8.77 8.95
N LYS A 245 -11.46 -9.82 8.97
CA LYS A 245 -10.22 -9.84 9.71
C LYS A 245 -9.17 -9.08 8.91
N GLU A 246 -8.56 -8.08 9.53
CA GLU A 246 -7.50 -7.28 8.91
C GLU A 246 -6.11 -7.80 9.28
N THR A 247 -5.30 -8.09 8.27
CA THR A 247 -3.91 -8.53 8.45
C THR A 247 -2.96 -7.52 7.81
N LYS A 248 -2.09 -6.90 8.63
CA LYS A 248 -1.02 -6.04 8.13
C LYS A 248 0.02 -6.88 7.40
N SER A 249 0.32 -6.57 6.15
CA SER A 249 1.31 -7.29 5.35
C SER A 249 1.98 -6.35 4.33
N ILE A 250 2.59 -6.91 3.28
CA ILE A 250 3.18 -6.18 2.16
C ILE A 250 2.72 -6.74 0.81
N CYS A 251 2.69 -5.88 -0.21
CA CYS A 251 2.50 -6.27 -1.59
C CYS A 251 3.74 -6.96 -2.14
N THR A 252 3.56 -8.08 -2.84
CA THR A 252 4.65 -8.88 -3.44
C THR A 252 4.73 -8.79 -4.96
N SER A 253 4.08 -7.77 -5.54
CA SER A 253 3.94 -7.63 -7.00
C SER A 253 5.14 -6.96 -7.69
N CYS A 254 5.92 -6.15 -6.96
CA CYS A 254 7.15 -5.51 -7.44
C CYS A 254 8.06 -5.12 -6.27
N ALA A 255 9.27 -4.65 -6.58
CA ALA A 255 10.30 -4.27 -5.62
C ALA A 255 9.91 -3.11 -4.70
N THR A 256 8.83 -2.36 -4.98
CA THR A 256 8.39 -1.29 -4.07
C THR A 256 7.98 -1.85 -2.70
N GLY A 257 7.36 -3.04 -2.64
CA GLY A 257 6.97 -3.65 -1.37
C GLY A 257 5.93 -2.83 -0.57
N CYS A 258 4.93 -2.25 -1.25
CA CYS A 258 3.92 -1.39 -0.60
C CYS A 258 3.33 -2.04 0.66
N ASN A 259 3.27 -1.31 1.78
CA ASN A 259 2.62 -1.79 2.98
C ASN A 259 1.12 -1.89 2.74
N THR A 260 0.50 -3.02 3.14
CA THR A 260 -0.92 -3.27 2.88
C THR A 260 -1.67 -3.79 4.10
N ILE A 261 -2.99 -3.67 4.07
CA ILE A 261 -3.93 -4.42 4.91
C ILE A 261 -4.67 -5.40 3.99
N ILE A 262 -4.66 -6.68 4.35
CA ILE A 262 -5.40 -7.74 3.65
C ILE A 262 -6.66 -8.03 4.48
N GLY A 263 -7.83 -7.81 3.90
CA GLY A 263 -9.13 -8.07 4.52
C GLY A 263 -9.65 -9.45 4.14
N THR A 264 -9.80 -10.33 5.13
CA THR A 264 -10.15 -11.73 4.93
C THR A 264 -11.36 -12.15 5.75
N ARG A 265 -12.08 -13.17 5.28
CA ARG A 265 -13.10 -13.87 6.06
C ARG A 265 -13.15 -15.32 5.61
N GLU A 266 -13.16 -16.25 6.55
CA GLU A 266 -13.25 -17.69 6.26
C GLU A 266 -12.18 -18.15 5.25
N ASP A 267 -10.94 -17.67 5.44
CA ASP A 267 -9.77 -17.90 4.57
C ASP A 267 -9.91 -17.41 3.12
N VAL A 268 -10.92 -16.59 2.81
CA VAL A 268 -11.08 -15.91 1.51
C VAL A 268 -10.58 -14.48 1.61
N ILE A 269 -9.82 -14.03 0.62
CA ILE A 269 -9.33 -12.65 0.53
C ILE A 269 -10.36 -11.83 -0.24
N TYR A 270 -10.99 -10.86 0.42
CA TYR A 270 -12.00 -10.01 -0.23
C TYR A 270 -11.43 -8.72 -0.79
N ARG A 271 -10.43 -8.14 -0.11
CA ARG A 271 -9.80 -6.88 -0.54
C ARG A 271 -8.39 -6.74 0.01
N GLN A 272 -7.60 -5.92 -0.68
CA GLN A 272 -6.32 -5.42 -0.22
C GLN A 272 -6.33 -3.88 -0.31
N THR A 273 -5.92 -3.20 0.75
CA THR A 273 -5.87 -1.73 0.83
C THR A 273 -4.47 -1.27 1.24
N PRO A 274 -4.05 -0.03 0.87
CA PRO A 274 -2.78 0.52 1.31
C PRO A 274 -2.78 0.69 2.82
N ARG A 275 -1.63 0.43 3.42
CA ARG A 275 -1.32 0.82 4.79
C ARG A 275 -0.29 1.92 4.76
N GLU A 276 -0.46 2.88 5.65
CA GLU A 276 0.43 4.02 5.66
C GLU A 276 1.86 3.65 6.06
N ASN A 277 2.83 4.06 5.23
CA ASN A 277 4.27 4.03 5.49
C ASN A 277 4.98 5.07 4.61
N ASP A 278 5.31 6.23 5.19
CA ASP A 278 5.99 7.32 4.49
C ASP A 278 7.40 6.97 3.98
N HIS A 279 8.00 5.89 4.47
CA HIS A 279 9.28 5.38 3.95
C HIS A 279 9.14 4.46 2.73
N VAL A 280 7.91 4.08 2.34
CA VAL A 280 7.66 3.12 1.27
C VAL A 280 6.61 3.65 0.30
N ASN A 281 5.33 3.62 0.67
CA ASN A 281 4.22 3.92 -0.24
C ASN A 281 3.37 5.12 0.21
N SER A 282 3.81 5.84 1.24
CA SER A 282 2.99 6.84 1.94
C SER A 282 1.63 6.26 2.28
N CYS A 283 0.53 6.68 1.66
CA CYS A 283 -0.80 6.10 1.84
C CYS A 283 -1.39 5.52 0.53
N TRP A 284 -0.57 5.34 -0.49
CA TRP A 284 -0.98 4.97 -1.84
C TRP A 284 -0.62 3.52 -2.18
N MET A 285 -1.26 2.99 -3.21
CA MET A 285 -0.94 1.68 -3.80
C MET A 285 -1.44 1.62 -5.24
N CYS A 286 -0.65 1.03 -6.15
CA CYS A 286 -1.08 0.80 -7.52
C CYS A 286 -2.17 -0.28 -7.61
N ASP A 287 -3.07 -0.14 -8.57
CA ASP A 287 -4.19 -1.04 -8.85
C ASP A 287 -3.70 -2.43 -9.26
N TYR A 288 -2.60 -2.50 -10.02
CA TYR A 288 -1.93 -3.75 -10.35
C TYR A 288 -1.64 -4.56 -9.09
N GLY A 289 -0.91 -3.99 -8.13
CA GLY A 289 -0.57 -4.68 -6.90
C GLY A 289 -1.79 -4.99 -6.04
N ARG A 290 -2.77 -4.08 -6.02
CA ARG A 290 -3.97 -4.15 -5.18
C ARG A 290 -4.90 -5.30 -5.56
N LEU A 291 -4.94 -5.66 -6.84
CA LEU A 291 -5.81 -6.72 -7.37
C LEU A 291 -5.05 -8.02 -7.65
N ASN A 292 -3.72 -8.03 -7.52
CA ASN A 292 -2.86 -9.18 -7.79
C ASN A 292 -2.80 -10.19 -6.62
N PHE A 293 -3.96 -10.54 -6.06
CA PHE A 293 -4.10 -11.64 -5.10
C PHE A 293 -5.00 -12.77 -5.62
N LYS A 294 -5.75 -12.54 -6.70
CA LYS A 294 -6.72 -13.50 -7.26
C LYS A 294 -6.09 -14.80 -7.76
N PHE A 295 -4.80 -14.78 -8.11
CA PHE A 295 -4.09 -16.00 -8.52
C PHE A 295 -4.01 -17.05 -7.41
N LEU A 296 -4.19 -16.66 -6.13
CA LEU A 296 -4.22 -17.61 -5.01
C LEU A 296 -5.43 -18.56 -5.08
N GLU A 297 -6.50 -18.12 -5.74
CA GLU A 297 -7.75 -18.85 -5.96
C GLU A 297 -7.85 -19.40 -7.40
N ALA A 298 -6.75 -19.40 -8.16
CA ALA A 298 -6.77 -19.91 -9.53
C ALA A 298 -7.08 -21.41 -9.58
N GLU A 299 -7.80 -21.85 -10.61
CA GLU A 299 -8.24 -23.25 -10.76
C GLU A 299 -7.07 -24.25 -10.82
N ASN A 300 -5.93 -23.81 -11.34
CA ASN A 300 -4.71 -24.61 -11.45
C ASN A 300 -3.85 -24.61 -10.17
N ARG A 301 -4.44 -24.29 -9.02
CA ARG A 301 -3.77 -24.30 -7.71
C ARG A 301 -3.24 -25.69 -7.35
N LEU A 302 -1.97 -25.77 -6.94
CA LEU A 302 -1.40 -27.02 -6.42
C LEU A 302 -1.91 -27.30 -5.01
N LEU A 303 -2.74 -28.35 -4.87
CA LEU A 303 -3.36 -28.75 -3.60
C LEU A 303 -2.72 -30.00 -2.99
N GLU A 304 -2.05 -30.82 -3.79
CA GLU A 304 -1.47 -32.09 -3.35
C GLU A 304 -0.01 -32.20 -3.78
N LEU A 305 0.75 -32.96 -3.00
CA LEU A 305 2.08 -33.37 -3.35
C LEU A 305 2.00 -34.53 -4.32
N GLN A 306 2.91 -34.57 -5.29
CA GLN A 306 2.94 -35.63 -6.27
C GLN A 306 4.36 -36.13 -6.49
N ILE A 307 4.51 -37.44 -6.66
CA ILE A 307 5.77 -38.08 -7.06
C ILE A 307 5.55 -38.82 -8.37
N ARG A 308 6.56 -38.86 -9.23
CA ARG A 308 6.49 -39.62 -10.46
C ARG A 308 6.72 -41.10 -10.18
N SER A 309 5.73 -41.92 -10.54
CA SER A 309 5.79 -43.38 -10.48
C SER A 309 5.19 -43.96 -11.76
N ASN A 310 5.88 -44.93 -12.37
CA ASN A 310 5.47 -45.57 -13.64
C ASN A 310 5.10 -44.55 -14.74
N GLY A 311 5.89 -43.48 -14.87
CA GLY A 311 5.70 -42.44 -15.88
C GLY A 311 4.58 -41.44 -15.61
N LYS A 312 3.84 -41.56 -14.50
CA LYS A 312 2.75 -40.63 -14.12
C LYS A 312 2.98 -40.01 -12.76
N LEU A 313 2.48 -38.79 -12.57
CA LEU A 313 2.43 -38.16 -11.26
C LEU A 313 1.31 -38.80 -10.44
N VAL A 314 1.64 -39.27 -9.24
CA VAL A 314 0.70 -39.85 -8.28
C VAL A 314 0.78 -39.09 -6.97
N ALA A 315 -0.35 -38.95 -6.28
CA ALA A 315 -0.42 -38.28 -4.99
C ALA A 315 0.50 -38.94 -3.96
N ALA A 316 1.14 -38.12 -3.12
CA ALA A 316 2.06 -38.56 -2.06
C ALA A 316 1.73 -37.90 -0.72
N ASP A 317 2.45 -38.32 0.33
CA ASP A 317 2.54 -37.61 1.59
C ASP A 317 3.87 -36.85 1.71
N TRP A 318 3.97 -35.98 2.72
CA TRP A 318 5.15 -35.14 2.93
C TRP A 318 6.43 -35.97 3.19
N PRO A 319 6.44 -36.97 4.10
CA PRO A 319 7.63 -37.80 4.30
C PRO A 319 8.11 -38.49 3.03
N ALA A 320 7.22 -39.08 2.24
CA ALA A 320 7.59 -39.77 1.00
C ALA A 320 8.09 -38.80 -0.07
N ALA A 321 7.42 -37.66 -0.27
CA ALA A 321 7.83 -36.67 -1.27
C ALA A 321 9.20 -36.06 -0.95
N ILE A 322 9.45 -35.70 0.31
CA ILE A 322 10.74 -35.16 0.76
C ILE A 322 11.84 -36.22 0.67
N ALA A 323 11.59 -37.45 1.13
CA ALA A 323 12.56 -38.53 1.04
C ALA A 323 12.92 -38.85 -0.42
N GLN A 324 11.93 -38.86 -1.32
CA GLN A 324 12.13 -39.10 -2.75
C GLN A 324 12.94 -37.97 -3.40
N ALA A 325 12.60 -36.71 -3.11
CA ALA A 325 13.35 -35.55 -3.59
C ALA A 325 14.81 -35.58 -3.12
N ALA A 326 15.03 -35.84 -1.83
CA ALA A 326 16.37 -35.91 -1.25
C ALA A 326 17.20 -37.08 -1.81
N LEU A 327 16.58 -38.26 -1.98
CA LEU A 327 17.22 -39.42 -2.59
C LEU A 327 17.66 -39.12 -4.03
N GLN A 328 16.78 -38.51 -4.82
CA GLN A 328 17.07 -38.11 -6.20
C GLN A 328 18.23 -37.11 -6.27
N LEU A 329 18.26 -36.10 -5.40
CA LEU A 329 19.35 -35.12 -5.36
C LEU A 329 20.68 -35.76 -4.92
N LYS A 330 20.66 -36.70 -3.98
CA LYS A 330 21.87 -37.41 -3.51
C LYS A 330 22.49 -38.35 -4.54
N GLN A 331 21.73 -38.78 -5.54
CA GLN A 331 22.20 -39.68 -6.60
C GLN A 331 22.92 -38.95 -7.74
N VAL A 332 22.87 -37.62 -7.75
CA VAL A 332 23.43 -36.76 -8.80
C VAL A 332 24.64 -36.01 -8.23
N THR A 333 25.68 -35.80 -9.04
CA THR A 333 26.87 -35.07 -8.57
C THR A 333 26.60 -33.56 -8.54
N ALA A 334 27.28 -32.83 -7.65
CA ALA A 334 27.06 -31.40 -7.41
C ALA A 334 27.07 -30.52 -8.68
N ASN A 335 27.95 -30.85 -9.64
CA ASN A 335 28.11 -30.10 -10.90
C ASN A 335 26.99 -30.38 -11.93
N GLU A 336 26.17 -31.41 -11.68
CA GLU A 336 25.04 -31.81 -12.52
C GLU A 336 23.70 -31.33 -11.94
N ILE A 337 23.72 -30.55 -10.85
CA ILE A 337 22.54 -29.99 -10.20
C ILE A 337 22.47 -28.49 -10.49
N ALA A 338 21.30 -27.99 -10.86
CA ALA A 338 20.99 -26.57 -10.92
C ALA A 338 19.78 -26.23 -10.04
N ILE A 339 19.82 -25.07 -9.40
CA ILE A 339 18.72 -24.53 -8.60
C ILE A 339 18.30 -23.19 -9.19
N VAL A 340 17.04 -23.06 -9.56
CA VAL A 340 16.45 -21.77 -9.94
C VAL A 340 15.46 -21.36 -8.87
N ALA A 341 15.82 -20.30 -8.14
CA ALA A 341 15.00 -19.70 -7.11
C ALA A 341 14.19 -18.50 -7.65
N SER A 342 13.38 -17.90 -6.78
CA SER A 342 12.53 -16.75 -7.14
C SER A 342 12.87 -15.51 -6.32
N GLY A 343 12.83 -14.34 -6.98
CA GLY A 343 12.79 -13.05 -6.29
C GLY A 343 11.48 -12.79 -5.52
N ARG A 344 10.51 -13.72 -5.53
CA ARG A 344 9.29 -13.71 -4.70
C ARG A 344 9.40 -14.53 -3.41
N MET A 345 10.53 -15.19 -3.19
CA MET A 345 10.79 -15.92 -1.95
C MET A 345 11.15 -14.96 -0.83
N THR A 346 10.82 -15.31 0.41
CA THR A 346 11.24 -14.57 1.60
C THR A 346 12.74 -14.77 1.86
N ASN A 347 13.34 -13.93 2.70
CA ASN A 347 14.75 -14.07 3.07
C ASN A 347 15.04 -15.40 3.77
N GLU A 348 14.09 -15.93 4.55
CA GLU A 348 14.18 -17.21 5.24
C GLU A 348 14.24 -18.37 4.25
N GLU A 349 13.39 -18.32 3.22
CA GLU A 349 13.34 -19.31 2.14
C GLU A 349 14.62 -19.25 1.29
N LEU A 350 15.08 -18.05 0.95
CA LEU A 350 16.33 -17.85 0.21
C LEU A 350 17.54 -18.33 1.01
N TRP A 351 17.56 -18.12 2.33
CA TRP A 351 18.64 -18.58 3.19
C TRP A 351 18.68 -20.11 3.26
N LEU A 352 17.53 -20.77 3.47
CA LEU A 352 17.45 -22.24 3.43
C LEU A 352 17.85 -22.79 2.06
N THR A 353 17.49 -22.10 0.97
CA THR A 353 17.94 -22.44 -0.38
C THR A 353 19.46 -22.33 -0.52
N SER A 354 20.07 -21.28 0.03
CA SER A 354 21.54 -21.13 0.09
C SER A 354 22.19 -22.27 0.87
N GLN A 355 21.62 -22.67 2.01
CA GLN A 355 22.12 -23.80 2.79
C GLN A 355 21.97 -25.13 2.05
N LEU A 356 20.87 -25.34 1.33
CA LEU A 356 20.66 -26.52 0.48
C LEU A 356 21.70 -26.60 -0.63
N ALA A 357 21.93 -25.49 -1.34
CA ALA A 357 22.97 -25.39 -2.36
C ALA A 357 24.36 -25.71 -1.79
N LYS A 358 24.71 -25.14 -0.62
CA LYS A 358 25.98 -25.41 0.07
C LYS A 358 26.11 -26.88 0.47
N SER A 359 25.07 -27.48 1.05
CA SER A 359 25.07 -28.89 1.49
C SER A 359 25.25 -29.86 0.33
N LEU A 360 24.73 -29.52 -0.86
CA LEU A 360 24.85 -30.32 -2.07
C LEU A 360 26.07 -29.94 -2.94
N GLY A 361 26.82 -28.90 -2.57
CA GLY A 361 27.96 -28.38 -3.34
C GLY A 361 27.57 -27.67 -4.66
N VAL A 362 26.32 -27.23 -4.80
CA VAL A 362 25.77 -26.66 -6.04
C VAL A 362 26.28 -25.24 -6.26
N GLN A 363 26.85 -24.98 -7.44
CA GLN A 363 27.30 -23.64 -7.86
C GLN A 363 26.35 -22.96 -8.86
N MET A 364 25.54 -23.76 -9.57
CA MET A 364 24.57 -23.32 -10.57
C MET A 364 23.24 -22.95 -9.91
N ILE A 365 23.27 -21.85 -9.16
CA ILE A 365 22.11 -21.24 -8.51
C ILE A 365 21.90 -19.80 -8.99
N ASP A 366 20.66 -19.45 -9.32
CA ASP A 366 20.25 -18.10 -9.70
C ASP A 366 18.76 -17.85 -9.42
N ILE A 367 18.32 -16.60 -9.56
CA ILE A 367 16.92 -16.19 -9.53
C ILE A 367 16.46 -15.65 -10.88
N VAL A 368 15.16 -15.75 -11.16
CA VAL A 368 14.57 -15.23 -12.41
C VAL A 368 14.42 -13.71 -12.36
N PRO A 369 15.07 -12.95 -13.26
CA PRO A 369 14.84 -11.52 -13.37
C PRO A 369 13.44 -11.29 -13.93
N ARG A 370 12.72 -10.32 -13.37
CA ARG A 370 11.40 -9.92 -13.86
C ARG A 370 11.39 -8.40 -14.02
N ARG A 371 11.69 -7.94 -15.23
CA ARG A 371 11.67 -6.52 -15.56
C ARG A 371 10.51 -6.22 -16.49
N GLU A 372 9.72 -5.24 -16.11
CA GLU A 372 8.62 -4.69 -16.89
C GLU A 372 8.64 -3.17 -16.77
N PRO A 373 7.95 -2.41 -17.65
CA PRO A 373 7.84 -0.97 -17.50
C PRO A 373 7.29 -0.57 -16.11
N GLY A 374 8.00 0.33 -15.43
CA GLY A 374 7.59 0.94 -14.17
C GLY A 374 6.88 2.29 -14.37
N ASP A 375 6.65 2.98 -13.28
CA ASP A 375 6.22 4.38 -13.27
C ASP A 375 7.00 5.19 -12.22
N ASP A 376 6.82 6.51 -12.28
CA ASP A 376 7.48 7.46 -11.36
C ASP A 376 6.73 7.63 -10.02
N ILE A 377 5.75 6.76 -9.71
CA ILE A 377 4.92 6.84 -8.51
C ILE A 377 5.27 5.70 -7.54
N LEU A 378 4.86 4.47 -7.83
CA LEU A 378 5.05 3.31 -6.95
C LEU A 378 5.29 1.99 -7.69
N LEU A 379 5.08 1.91 -9.01
CA LEU A 379 5.23 0.66 -9.74
C LEU A 379 6.69 0.50 -10.18
N SER A 380 7.48 -0.28 -9.42
CA SER A 380 8.90 -0.49 -9.74
C SER A 380 9.09 -1.36 -10.98
N GLU A 381 10.03 -0.98 -11.86
CA GLU A 381 10.44 -1.79 -13.02
C GLU A 381 10.85 -3.22 -12.66
N ASP A 382 11.45 -3.41 -11.48
CA ASP A 382 11.72 -4.72 -10.93
C ASP A 382 10.44 -5.31 -10.33
N ARG A 383 9.91 -6.34 -10.99
CA ARG A 383 8.71 -7.09 -10.58
C ARG A 383 9.01 -8.19 -9.56
N ASN A 384 10.24 -8.29 -9.10
CA ASN A 384 10.59 -9.11 -7.95
C ASN A 384 10.51 -8.26 -6.65
N PRO A 385 9.69 -8.65 -5.68
CA PRO A 385 9.57 -7.92 -4.42
C PRO A 385 10.81 -8.03 -3.51
N ASN A 386 11.70 -9.00 -3.78
CA ASN A 386 12.81 -9.32 -2.91
C ASN A 386 14.14 -9.57 -3.65
N THR A 387 14.41 -8.85 -4.75
CA THR A 387 15.70 -8.95 -5.47
C THR A 387 16.88 -8.65 -4.56
N ASN A 388 16.78 -7.59 -3.74
CA ASN A 388 17.84 -7.21 -2.81
C ASN A 388 18.06 -8.28 -1.73
N GLY A 389 16.99 -8.90 -1.24
CA GLY A 389 17.08 -10.05 -0.34
C GLY A 389 17.76 -11.25 -1.00
N ALA A 390 17.38 -11.60 -2.22
CA ALA A 390 18.02 -12.68 -2.97
C ALA A 390 19.51 -12.43 -3.20
N ARG A 391 19.90 -11.23 -3.64
CA ARG A 391 21.31 -10.85 -3.84
C ARG A 391 22.11 -11.02 -2.54
N LEU A 392 21.61 -10.44 -1.46
CA LEU A 392 22.27 -10.44 -0.17
C LEU A 392 22.35 -11.84 0.46
N VAL A 393 21.25 -12.59 0.45
CA VAL A 393 21.12 -13.87 1.16
C VAL A 393 21.73 -15.03 0.38
N LEU A 394 21.63 -15.05 -0.95
CA LEU A 394 22.31 -16.04 -1.77
C LEU A 394 23.82 -15.76 -1.90
N GLY A 395 24.28 -14.57 -1.49
CA GLY A 395 25.69 -14.17 -1.57
C GLY A 395 26.16 -13.98 -3.02
N SER A 396 25.24 -13.68 -3.94
CA SER A 396 25.57 -13.44 -5.34
C SER A 396 25.87 -11.96 -5.55
N THR A 397 27.02 -11.65 -6.14
CA THR A 397 27.33 -10.31 -6.65
C THR A 397 26.85 -10.12 -8.09
N SER A 398 26.39 -11.18 -8.75
CA SER A 398 25.89 -11.11 -10.12
C SER A 398 24.47 -10.55 -10.17
N GLU A 399 24.11 -9.95 -11.31
CA GLU A 399 22.73 -9.58 -11.59
C GLU A 399 21.81 -10.81 -11.59
N PRO A 400 20.54 -10.66 -11.15
CA PRO A 400 19.52 -11.69 -11.30
C PRO A 400 19.49 -12.24 -12.73
N GLY A 401 19.66 -13.55 -12.87
CA GLY A 401 19.58 -14.22 -14.15
C GLY A 401 20.90 -14.41 -14.90
N ALA A 402 22.02 -13.92 -14.35
CA ALA A 402 23.34 -14.02 -14.97
C ALA A 402 23.77 -15.46 -15.35
N LYS A 403 23.31 -16.46 -14.60
CA LYS A 403 23.60 -17.89 -14.82
C LYS A 403 22.45 -18.64 -15.49
N LEU A 404 21.28 -18.05 -15.70
CA LEU A 404 20.11 -18.77 -16.24
C LEU A 404 20.35 -19.30 -17.66
N MET A 405 21.00 -18.52 -18.51
CA MET A 405 21.37 -18.97 -19.86
C MET A 405 22.32 -20.16 -19.81
N ALA A 406 23.31 -20.14 -18.91
CA ALA A 406 24.23 -21.26 -18.71
C ALA A 406 23.51 -22.49 -18.14
N ILE A 407 22.56 -22.31 -17.21
CA ILE A 407 21.71 -23.40 -16.69
C ILE A 407 20.89 -24.00 -17.83
N ALA A 408 20.21 -23.17 -18.63
CA ALA A 408 19.38 -23.64 -19.74
C ALA A 408 20.21 -24.41 -20.78
N GLU A 409 21.39 -23.91 -21.14
CA GLU A 409 22.28 -24.61 -22.08
C GLU A 409 22.83 -25.91 -21.48
N ALA A 410 23.18 -25.92 -20.20
CA ALA A 410 23.67 -27.12 -19.52
C ALA A 410 22.57 -28.19 -19.35
N VAL A 411 21.29 -27.79 -19.24
CA VAL A 411 20.15 -28.71 -19.34
C VAL A 411 20.02 -29.27 -20.75
N LYS A 412 20.15 -28.43 -21.79
CA LYS A 412 20.06 -28.84 -23.20
C LYS A 412 21.16 -29.81 -23.62
N SER A 413 22.38 -29.59 -23.12
CA SER A 413 23.54 -30.43 -23.40
C SER A 413 23.58 -31.71 -22.58
N GLY A 414 22.67 -31.87 -21.59
CA GLY A 414 22.64 -33.01 -20.67
C GLY A 414 23.69 -32.97 -19.56
N GLN A 415 24.40 -31.86 -19.41
CA GLN A 415 25.33 -31.63 -18.29
C GLN A 415 24.58 -31.52 -16.96
N ILE A 416 23.43 -30.85 -16.94
CA ILE A 416 22.54 -30.83 -15.77
C ILE A 416 21.57 -32.02 -15.86
N LYS A 417 21.60 -32.86 -14.83
CA LYS A 417 20.72 -34.03 -14.66
C LYS A 417 19.64 -33.80 -13.60
N ALA A 418 19.84 -32.81 -12.72
CA ALA A 418 18.88 -32.43 -11.70
C ALA A 418 18.57 -30.93 -11.73
N LEU A 419 17.30 -30.59 -11.89
CA LEU A 419 16.82 -29.21 -11.81
C LEU A 419 15.85 -29.06 -10.64
N VAL A 420 16.14 -28.13 -9.75
CA VAL A 420 15.24 -27.73 -8.66
C VAL A 420 14.67 -26.36 -8.96
N MET A 421 13.36 -26.28 -9.12
CA MET A 421 12.62 -25.05 -9.42
C MET A 421 11.80 -24.60 -8.24
N LEU A 422 12.10 -23.40 -7.72
CA LEU A 422 11.45 -22.84 -6.53
C LEU A 422 10.66 -21.59 -6.92
N LYS A 423 9.33 -21.72 -6.94
CA LYS A 423 8.34 -20.68 -7.28
C LYS A 423 8.50 -20.00 -8.64
N GLU A 424 9.11 -20.68 -9.59
CA GLU A 424 9.31 -20.15 -10.93
C GLU A 424 8.73 -21.07 -12.01
N ASN A 425 8.41 -20.45 -13.15
CA ASN A 425 7.98 -21.17 -14.34
C ASN A 425 9.20 -21.40 -15.24
N THR A 426 9.61 -22.66 -15.41
CA THR A 426 10.73 -23.06 -16.28
C THR A 426 10.57 -22.62 -17.72
N MET A 427 9.34 -22.50 -18.21
CA MET A 427 9.07 -22.12 -19.60
C MET A 427 9.59 -20.71 -19.91
N HIS A 428 9.71 -19.84 -18.90
CA HIS A 428 10.27 -18.49 -19.06
C HIS A 428 11.80 -18.50 -19.21
N LEU A 429 12.46 -19.65 -19.02
CA LEU A 429 13.92 -19.81 -19.13
C LEU A 429 14.36 -20.30 -20.52
N GLY A 430 13.42 -20.47 -21.47
CA GLY A 430 13.73 -21.00 -22.80
C GLY A 430 14.11 -22.50 -22.80
N ILE A 431 13.68 -23.23 -21.76
CA ILE A 431 13.74 -24.69 -21.68
C ILE A 431 12.36 -25.23 -22.05
N SER A 432 12.31 -26.08 -23.08
CA SER A 432 11.05 -26.68 -23.56
C SER A 432 10.52 -27.75 -22.61
N VAL A 433 9.23 -28.04 -22.70
CA VAL A 433 8.58 -29.11 -21.91
C VAL A 433 9.22 -30.47 -22.22
N GLU A 434 9.60 -30.70 -23.47
CA GLU A 434 10.25 -31.93 -23.94
C GLU A 434 11.63 -32.12 -23.29
N GLN A 435 12.41 -31.04 -23.16
CA GLN A 435 13.70 -31.07 -22.48
C GLN A 435 13.54 -31.33 -20.99
N LEU A 436 12.54 -30.71 -20.35
CA LEU A 436 12.25 -30.96 -18.94
C LEU A 436 11.80 -32.40 -18.68
N ALA A 437 11.09 -33.01 -19.63
CA ALA A 437 10.67 -34.41 -19.53
C ALA A 437 11.84 -35.40 -19.64
N GLN A 438 12.98 -34.99 -20.20
CA GLN A 438 14.19 -35.81 -20.32
C GLN A 438 15.08 -35.75 -19.06
N LEU A 439 14.85 -34.80 -18.15
CA LEU A 439 15.63 -34.67 -16.93
C LEU A 439 15.42 -35.87 -16.01
N PRO A 440 16.49 -36.55 -15.56
CA PRO A 440 16.40 -37.62 -14.57
C PRO A 440 15.76 -37.17 -13.25
N VAL A 441 16.04 -35.92 -12.83
CA VAL A 441 15.50 -35.33 -11.61
C VAL A 441 14.96 -33.94 -11.93
N PHE A 442 13.67 -33.72 -11.69
CA PHE A 442 13.05 -32.42 -11.86
C PHE A 442 12.08 -32.15 -10.71
N ILE A 443 12.53 -31.35 -9.74
CA ILE A 443 11.77 -31.05 -8.53
C ILE A 443 11.15 -29.67 -8.67
N VAL A 444 9.84 -29.58 -8.48
CA VAL A 444 9.08 -28.31 -8.56
C VAL A 444 8.44 -28.02 -7.22
N MET A 445 8.79 -26.88 -6.63
CA MET A 445 8.07 -26.29 -5.50
C MET A 445 7.33 -25.06 -5.98
N ASN A 446 6.01 -25.08 -6.06
CA ASN A 446 5.25 -23.97 -6.66
C ASN A 446 3.85 -23.82 -6.06
N ILE A 447 3.22 -22.67 -6.34
CA ILE A 447 1.86 -22.32 -5.93
C ILE A 447 0.85 -22.85 -6.95
N LEU A 448 1.13 -22.62 -8.24
CA LEU A 448 0.29 -22.98 -9.37
C LEU A 448 0.97 -24.06 -10.21
N SER A 449 0.15 -24.93 -10.78
CA SER A 449 0.58 -25.89 -11.79
C SER A 449 0.69 -25.23 -13.16
N ASN A 450 1.58 -25.76 -13.99
CA ASN A 450 1.76 -25.39 -15.39
C ASN A 450 2.22 -26.62 -16.18
N GLU A 451 2.35 -26.50 -17.50
CA GLU A 451 2.74 -27.61 -18.39
C GLU A 451 4.06 -28.28 -17.99
N ALA A 452 5.02 -27.51 -17.48
CA ALA A 452 6.29 -28.04 -16.98
C ALA A 452 6.11 -28.84 -15.69
N THR A 453 5.19 -28.43 -14.81
CA THR A 453 4.91 -29.13 -13.55
C THR A 453 4.50 -30.59 -13.80
N GLU A 454 3.79 -30.86 -14.90
CA GLU A 454 3.41 -32.22 -15.30
C GLU A 454 4.58 -33.12 -15.66
N LYS A 455 5.79 -32.56 -15.88
CA LYS A 455 7.01 -33.31 -16.19
C LYS A 455 7.91 -33.51 -14.98
N ALA A 456 7.60 -32.89 -13.85
CA ALA A 456 8.35 -33.03 -12.62
C ALA A 456 8.45 -34.49 -12.14
N THR A 457 9.55 -34.83 -11.47
CA THR A 457 9.71 -36.07 -10.72
C THR A 457 9.11 -35.96 -9.32
N VAL A 458 9.12 -34.75 -8.72
CA VAL A 458 8.48 -34.43 -7.45
C VAL A 458 7.84 -33.04 -7.54
N VAL A 459 6.58 -32.93 -7.12
CA VAL A 459 5.81 -31.67 -7.02
C VAL A 459 5.49 -31.41 -5.56
N LEU A 460 5.91 -30.24 -5.08
CA LEU A 460 5.75 -29.78 -3.69
C LEU A 460 4.84 -28.53 -3.68
N PRO A 461 3.58 -28.64 -3.22
CA PRO A 461 2.65 -27.51 -3.16
C PRO A 461 3.10 -26.51 -2.08
N ALA A 462 3.24 -25.25 -2.49
CA ALA A 462 3.81 -24.19 -1.68
C ALA A 462 2.81 -23.04 -1.44
N CYS A 463 3.10 -22.19 -0.45
CA CYS A 463 2.24 -21.09 -0.02
C CYS A 463 2.36 -19.84 -0.91
N GLY A 464 1.24 -19.15 -1.11
CA GLY A 464 1.22 -17.79 -1.64
C GLY A 464 1.65 -16.73 -0.63
N PHE A 465 1.81 -15.49 -1.07
CA PHE A 465 2.29 -14.41 -0.19
C PHE A 465 1.37 -14.15 1.01
N ALA A 466 0.06 -14.30 0.84
CA ALA A 466 -0.93 -14.10 1.89
C ALA A 466 -1.13 -15.34 2.79
N GLU A 467 -0.49 -16.46 2.47
CA GLU A 467 -0.63 -17.75 3.17
C GLU A 467 0.57 -18.10 4.05
N LYS A 468 1.60 -17.25 4.04
CA LYS A 468 2.86 -17.49 4.75
C LYS A 468 3.35 -16.23 5.46
N HIS A 469 4.40 -16.42 6.25
CA HIS A 469 5.06 -15.37 7.01
C HIS A 469 6.55 -15.37 6.68
N GLY A 470 7.21 -14.23 6.87
CA GLY A 470 8.65 -14.08 6.62
C GLY A 470 9.06 -12.63 6.42
N SER A 471 10.24 -12.42 5.85
CA SER A 471 10.77 -11.08 5.59
C SER A 471 11.24 -10.89 4.15
N MET A 472 11.17 -9.66 3.65
CA MET A 472 11.65 -9.27 2.31
C MET A 472 12.35 -7.91 2.38
N ILE A 473 13.38 -7.72 1.57
CA ILE A 473 14.07 -6.45 1.37
C ILE A 473 13.61 -5.84 0.06
N ASN A 474 12.94 -4.70 0.16
CA ASN A 474 12.43 -3.98 -1.00
C ASN A 474 13.55 -3.28 -1.79
N GLY A 475 13.20 -2.67 -2.92
CA GLY A 475 14.11 -1.95 -3.82
C GLY A 475 14.82 -0.76 -3.17
N LYS A 476 14.28 -0.22 -2.07
CA LYS A 476 14.88 0.87 -1.27
C LYS A 476 15.71 0.36 -0.09
N GLY A 477 16.07 -0.92 -0.08
CA GLY A 477 16.91 -1.50 0.97
C GLY A 477 16.23 -1.61 2.33
N ARG A 478 14.89 -1.53 2.37
CA ARG A 478 14.10 -1.64 3.60
C ARG A 478 13.61 -3.08 3.78
N LEU A 479 13.99 -3.68 4.91
CA LEU A 479 13.50 -4.95 5.38
C LEU A 479 12.07 -4.79 5.93
N GLN A 480 11.13 -5.56 5.40
CA GLN A 480 9.73 -5.54 5.77
C GLN A 480 9.22 -6.94 6.11
N ARG A 481 8.21 -7.00 6.98
CA ARG A 481 7.58 -8.25 7.43
C ARG A 481 6.35 -8.59 6.58
N LEU A 482 6.34 -9.80 6.03
CA LEU A 482 5.19 -10.43 5.39
C LEU A 482 4.45 -11.27 6.44
N ASN A 483 3.14 -11.07 6.58
CA ASN A 483 2.32 -11.84 7.52
C ASN A 483 1.23 -12.64 6.78
N ARG A 484 0.94 -13.82 7.33
CA ARG A 484 -0.11 -14.72 6.87
C ARG A 484 -1.50 -14.17 7.19
N ALA A 485 -2.32 -13.99 6.17
CA ALA A 485 -3.70 -13.51 6.26
C ALA A 485 -4.74 -14.65 6.15
N VAL A 486 -4.43 -15.72 5.42
CA VAL A 486 -5.29 -16.90 5.21
C VAL A 486 -4.51 -18.18 5.41
N ARG A 487 -5.20 -19.30 5.66
CA ARG A 487 -4.57 -20.62 5.67
C ARG A 487 -4.30 -21.11 4.24
N PRO A 488 -3.19 -21.84 3.98
CA PRO A 488 -2.95 -22.43 2.67
C PRO A 488 -3.98 -23.53 2.35
N PRO A 489 -4.36 -23.70 1.07
CA PRO A 489 -5.35 -24.69 0.67
C PRO A 489 -4.74 -26.10 0.53
N GLY A 490 -5.57 -27.13 0.70
CA GLY A 490 -5.17 -28.53 0.51
C GLY A 490 -4.05 -28.95 1.47
N LYS A 491 -2.99 -29.55 0.91
CA LYS A 491 -1.79 -30.02 1.62
C LYS A 491 -0.60 -29.09 1.45
N ALA A 492 -0.78 -27.89 0.90
CA ALA A 492 0.30 -26.92 0.75
C ALA A 492 0.90 -26.55 2.12
N ARG A 493 2.23 -26.36 2.17
CA ARG A 493 2.97 -25.98 3.37
C ARG A 493 3.76 -24.70 3.18
N ASP A 494 4.10 -24.06 4.30
CA ASP A 494 5.00 -22.91 4.29
C ASP A 494 6.34 -23.31 3.67
N ASP A 495 6.83 -22.48 2.76
CA ASP A 495 7.95 -22.86 1.90
C ASP A 495 9.25 -23.10 2.69
N TRP A 496 9.43 -22.38 3.81
CA TRP A 496 10.58 -22.57 4.69
C TRP A 496 10.55 -23.96 5.37
N GLU A 497 9.38 -24.51 5.68
CA GLU A 497 9.26 -25.86 6.25
C GLU A 497 9.65 -26.91 5.20
N ILE A 498 9.19 -26.73 3.96
CA ILE A 498 9.53 -27.60 2.83
C ILE A 498 11.05 -27.62 2.61
N LEU A 499 11.66 -26.43 2.57
CA LEU A 499 13.10 -26.28 2.34
C LEU A 499 13.93 -26.79 3.52
N ARG A 500 13.47 -26.59 4.76
CA ARG A 500 14.11 -27.16 5.96
C ARG A 500 14.09 -28.68 5.90
N ASP A 501 12.93 -29.28 5.65
CA ASP A 501 12.78 -30.75 5.64
C ASP A 501 13.61 -31.37 4.52
N LEU A 502 13.67 -30.72 3.34
CA LEU A 502 14.53 -31.14 2.24
C LEU A 502 16.02 -31.03 2.60
N LEU A 503 16.43 -29.92 3.22
CA LEU A 503 17.80 -29.70 3.69
C LEU A 503 18.23 -30.80 4.68
N GLN A 504 17.38 -31.11 5.66
CA GLN A 504 17.61 -32.18 6.63
C GLN A 504 17.68 -33.56 5.94
N ALA A 505 16.79 -33.84 5.00
CA ALA A 505 16.76 -35.10 4.28
C ALA A 505 17.99 -35.29 3.37
N VAL A 506 18.60 -34.22 2.84
CA VAL A 506 19.88 -34.33 2.12
C VAL A 506 21.11 -34.43 3.04
N GLY A 507 20.91 -34.37 4.36
CA GLY A 507 21.98 -34.50 5.36
C GLY A 507 22.60 -33.18 5.80
N GLY A 508 21.98 -32.05 5.47
CA GLY A 508 22.41 -30.71 5.91
C GLY A 508 21.46 -30.08 6.94
N GLY A 509 21.92 -29.00 7.57
CA GLY A 509 21.09 -28.15 8.42
C GLY A 509 20.85 -28.65 9.85
N ASP A 510 20.52 -27.70 10.73
CA ASP A 510 20.18 -27.96 12.13
C ASP A 510 18.68 -28.30 12.30
N SER A 511 18.30 -28.72 13.51
CA SER A 511 16.90 -28.80 13.92
C SER A 511 16.29 -27.40 14.11
N LEU A 512 15.75 -26.83 13.04
CA LEU A 512 15.02 -25.54 13.06
C LEU A 512 13.52 -25.78 13.32
N SER A 513 13.02 -25.28 14.43
CA SER A 513 11.64 -25.55 14.88
C SER A 513 10.63 -24.49 14.44
N SER A 514 11.09 -23.26 14.18
CA SER A 514 10.27 -22.12 13.85
C SER A 514 10.93 -21.21 12.81
N ILE A 515 10.16 -20.35 12.15
CA ILE A 515 10.73 -19.33 11.25
C ILE A 515 11.64 -18.36 12.00
N ASP A 516 11.36 -18.10 13.28
CA ASP A 516 12.16 -17.18 14.10
C ASP A 516 13.55 -17.77 14.34
N ASP A 517 13.68 -19.10 14.39
CA ASP A 517 14.98 -19.77 14.42
C ASP A 517 15.73 -19.57 13.09
N VAL A 518 15.05 -19.66 11.95
CA VAL A 518 15.64 -19.38 10.63
C VAL A 518 16.12 -17.93 10.56
N PHE A 519 15.28 -16.98 10.97
CA PHE A 519 15.64 -15.56 10.98
C PHE A 519 16.80 -15.28 11.94
N ARG A 520 16.84 -15.96 13.10
CA ARG A 520 17.97 -15.85 14.03
C ARG A 520 19.27 -16.29 13.37
N ARG A 521 19.26 -17.41 12.64
CA ARG A 521 20.43 -17.85 11.86
C ARG A 521 20.83 -16.84 10.79
N ILE A 522 19.86 -16.22 10.11
CA ILE A 522 20.13 -15.12 9.17
C ILE A 522 20.82 -13.96 9.89
N SER A 523 20.27 -13.50 11.02
CA SER A 523 20.85 -12.41 11.82
C SER A 523 22.25 -12.73 12.35
N GLU A 524 22.55 -13.99 12.65
CA GLU A 524 23.87 -14.43 13.11
C GLU A 524 24.90 -14.52 11.98
N THR A 525 24.44 -14.80 10.75
CA THR A 525 25.33 -15.11 9.62
C THR A 525 25.48 -13.98 8.59
N ILE A 526 24.52 -13.06 8.51
CA ILE A 526 24.51 -11.96 7.55
C ILE A 526 24.57 -10.62 8.31
N PRO A 527 25.68 -9.86 8.22
CA PRO A 527 25.91 -8.65 9.02
C PRO A 527 24.80 -7.60 8.94
N HIS A 528 24.17 -7.43 7.77
CA HIS A 528 23.08 -6.45 7.57
C HIS A 528 21.81 -6.76 8.40
N PHE A 529 21.65 -8.01 8.87
CA PHE A 529 20.54 -8.40 9.73
C PHE A 529 20.91 -8.39 11.23
N ALA A 530 22.15 -8.04 11.59
CA ALA A 530 22.67 -8.19 12.94
C ALA A 530 21.79 -7.47 13.99
N GLY A 531 21.43 -8.20 15.05
CA GLY A 531 20.64 -7.68 16.18
C GLY A 531 19.14 -7.57 15.92
N LEU A 532 18.67 -7.90 14.71
CA LEU A 532 17.26 -7.91 14.36
C LEU A 532 16.59 -9.25 14.70
N THR A 533 15.28 -9.19 14.85
CA THR A 533 14.36 -10.33 14.92
C THR A 533 13.15 -10.00 14.05
N LEU A 534 12.34 -10.99 13.65
CA LEU A 534 11.10 -10.71 12.90
C LEU A 534 10.19 -9.70 13.62
N SER A 535 10.15 -9.74 14.95
CA SER A 535 9.43 -8.77 15.77
C SER A 535 10.05 -7.36 15.73
N LYS A 536 11.38 -7.24 15.76
CA LYS A 536 12.09 -5.95 15.71
C LYS A 536 12.03 -5.24 14.35
N ILE A 537 11.67 -5.95 13.26
CA ILE A 537 11.38 -5.32 11.96
C ILE A 537 10.23 -4.30 12.10
N GLY A 538 9.27 -4.58 12.98
CA GLY A 538 8.12 -3.73 13.22
C GLY A 538 7.18 -3.60 12.02
N ASP A 539 6.17 -2.74 12.17
CA ASP A 539 5.13 -2.57 11.15
C ASP A 539 5.56 -1.67 9.99
N LEU A 540 6.56 -0.80 10.18
CA LEU A 540 7.06 0.11 9.13
C LEU A 540 8.31 -0.43 8.40
N GLY A 541 8.86 -1.55 8.89
CA GLY A 541 10.13 -2.09 8.41
C GLY A 541 11.35 -1.31 8.88
N VAL A 542 12.54 -1.85 8.63
CA VAL A 542 13.83 -1.26 9.03
C VAL A 542 14.71 -1.09 7.79
N HIS A 543 15.35 0.05 7.64
CA HIS A 543 16.31 0.26 6.55
C HIS A 543 17.62 -0.43 6.88
N ILE A 544 18.10 -1.31 6.01
CA ILE A 544 19.28 -2.16 6.26
C ILE A 544 20.30 -2.18 5.12
N LEU A 545 19.96 -1.64 3.94
CA LEU A 545 20.88 -1.51 2.81
C LEU A 545 20.86 -0.07 2.31
N GLU A 546 22.04 0.53 2.20
CA GLU A 546 22.22 1.76 1.46
C GLU A 546 22.05 1.46 -0.03
N MET A 547 21.04 2.06 -0.64
CA MET A 547 20.80 2.00 -2.09
C MET A 547 21.06 3.39 -2.64
N GLU A 548 21.58 3.52 -3.86
CA GLU A 548 21.48 4.79 -4.59
C GLU A 548 20.00 5.19 -4.59
N GLU A 549 19.71 6.37 -4.04
CA GLU A 549 18.36 6.81 -3.72
C GLU A 549 17.48 6.76 -4.98
N LEU A 550 16.60 5.76 -5.07
CA LEU A 550 15.44 5.84 -5.95
C LEU A 550 14.66 7.09 -5.53
N PRO A 551 14.12 7.87 -6.49
CA PRO A 551 13.40 9.08 -6.20
C PRO A 551 12.35 8.82 -5.11
N PRO A 552 12.13 9.79 -4.21
CA PRO A 552 11.22 9.62 -3.10
C PRO A 552 9.85 9.22 -3.66
N THR A 553 9.26 8.15 -3.11
CA THR A 553 8.01 7.49 -3.58
C THR A 553 6.75 8.33 -3.36
N HIS A 554 7.00 9.57 -2.98
CA HIS A 554 6.19 10.76 -3.00
C HIS A 554 7.24 11.88 -3.02
N PRO A 555 7.06 13.02 -3.69
CA PRO A 555 7.87 14.18 -3.36
C PRO A 555 7.64 14.47 -1.88
N SER A 556 8.59 14.06 -1.04
CA SER A 556 8.81 14.73 0.22
C SER A 556 9.29 16.11 -0.16
N ASP A 557 8.63 17.09 0.41
CA ASP A 557 9.23 18.38 0.72
C ASP A 557 9.26 19.40 -0.44
N GLU A 558 8.48 20.45 -0.18
CA GLU A 558 8.56 21.82 -0.69
C GLU A 558 8.38 22.04 -2.20
N LYS A 559 9.08 21.36 -3.09
CA LYS A 559 9.06 21.66 -4.53
C LYS A 559 7.70 21.43 -5.19
N ALA A 560 7.00 20.36 -4.81
CA ALA A 560 5.65 20.07 -5.30
C ALA A 560 4.60 21.02 -4.69
N ILE A 561 4.82 21.48 -3.45
CA ILE A 561 3.98 22.49 -2.79
C ILE A 561 4.21 23.85 -3.45
N GLU A 562 5.45 24.24 -3.74
CA GLU A 562 5.80 25.43 -4.51
C GLU A 562 5.22 25.39 -5.91
N GLN A 563 5.28 24.25 -6.60
CA GLN A 563 4.64 24.07 -7.91
C GLN A 563 3.12 24.15 -7.82
N ALA A 564 2.49 23.55 -6.81
CA ALA A 564 1.05 23.64 -6.59
C ALA A 564 0.61 25.08 -6.26
N VAL A 565 1.38 25.79 -5.43
CA VAL A 565 1.20 27.22 -5.12
C VAL A 565 1.39 28.08 -6.36
N ALA A 566 2.38 27.78 -7.21
CA ALA A 566 2.64 28.48 -8.46
C ALA A 566 1.51 28.23 -9.49
N ILE A 567 0.98 27.01 -9.57
CA ILE A 567 -0.19 26.66 -10.40
C ILE A 567 -1.43 27.38 -9.88
N GLN A 568 -1.65 27.43 -8.57
CA GLN A 568 -2.75 28.19 -7.96
C GLN A 568 -2.60 29.69 -8.21
N ALA A 569 -1.39 30.25 -8.13
CA ALA A 569 -1.10 31.64 -8.43
C ALA A 569 -1.36 31.97 -9.92
N ARG A 570 -0.93 31.08 -10.84
CA ARG A 570 -1.26 31.20 -12.28
C ARG A 570 -2.76 31.11 -12.54
N ARG A 571 -3.48 30.17 -11.91
CA ARG A 571 -4.95 30.04 -12.05
C ARG A 571 -5.67 31.29 -11.52
N ARG A 572 -5.21 31.89 -10.42
CA ARG A 572 -5.73 33.18 -9.91
C ARG A 572 -5.46 34.32 -10.88
N ALA A 573 -4.24 34.41 -11.43
CA ALA A 573 -3.88 35.43 -12.41
C ALA A 573 -4.70 35.33 -13.71
N VAL A 574 -4.90 34.12 -14.24
CA VAL A 574 -5.77 33.87 -15.41
C VAL A 574 -7.22 34.20 -15.07
N GLY A 575 -7.72 33.81 -13.90
CA GLY A 575 -9.07 34.16 -13.45
C GLY A 575 -9.29 35.68 -13.34
N GLN A 576 -8.26 36.41 -12.90
CA GLN A 576 -8.29 37.86 -12.78
C GLN A 576 -8.22 38.55 -14.16
N GLN A 577 -7.39 38.06 -15.08
CA GLN A 577 -7.36 38.52 -16.47
C GLN A 577 -8.67 38.25 -17.21
N VAL A 578 -9.30 37.09 -16.98
CA VAL A 578 -10.62 36.76 -17.56
C VAL A 578 -11.71 37.66 -16.95
N HIS A 579 -11.63 37.97 -15.66
CA HIS A 579 -12.55 38.89 -14.99
C HIS A 579 -12.40 40.33 -15.53
N GLU A 580 -11.16 40.81 -15.73
CA GLU A 580 -10.88 42.13 -16.30
C GLU A 580 -11.25 42.21 -17.78
N ALA A 581 -10.98 41.18 -18.57
CA ALA A 581 -11.41 41.09 -19.96
C ALA A 581 -12.94 41.10 -20.10
N ARG A 582 -13.66 40.40 -19.22
CA ARG A 582 -15.14 40.42 -19.17
C ARG A 582 -15.70 41.78 -18.78
N LYS A 583 -15.04 42.46 -17.84
CA LYS A 583 -15.38 43.84 -17.43
C LYS A 583 -15.14 44.85 -18.56
N ALA A 584 -14.05 44.69 -19.32
CA ALA A 584 -13.76 45.52 -20.50
C ALA A 584 -14.73 45.28 -21.66
N LEU A 585 -15.29 44.07 -21.77
CA LEU A 585 -16.27 43.69 -22.79
C LEU A 585 -17.73 43.98 -22.39
N GLY A 586 -17.98 44.60 -21.23
CA GLY A 586 -19.33 44.98 -20.80
C GLY A 586 -20.27 43.81 -20.52
N VAL A 587 -19.74 42.60 -20.31
CA VAL A 587 -20.55 41.40 -20.03
C VAL A 587 -20.98 41.43 -18.56
N ALA A 588 -22.29 41.51 -18.32
CA ALA A 588 -22.86 41.45 -16.97
C ALA A 588 -22.48 40.12 -16.29
N ILE A 589 -22.08 40.21 -15.02
CA ILE A 589 -21.58 39.09 -14.22
C ILE A 589 -22.74 38.55 -13.38
N ASP A 590 -23.24 37.35 -13.71
CA ASP A 590 -24.01 36.47 -12.83
C ASP A 590 -23.13 35.28 -12.36
#